data_AF-A0A0F4LMW2-F1
#
_entry.id   AF-A0A0F4LMW2-F1
#
_cell.length_a   1.000
_cell.length_b   1.000
_cell.length_c   1.000
_cell.angle_alpha   90.00
_cell.angle_beta   90.00
_cell.angle_gamma   90.00
#
_symmetry.space_group_name_H-M   'P 1'
#
loop_
_entity.id
_entity.type
_entity.pdbx_description
1 polymer ?
#
loop_
_entity_poly.entity_id
_entity_poly.type
_entity_poly.pdbx_seq_one_letter_code
_entity_poly.pdbx_strand_id
1 'polypeptide(L)'
;MTTKQAESSIVKIDKQVYFMMNLSGWINVIYGSIQLLISLNLNFDIIFRLISLVPILFGTYIIYRNWKLKVETWDNLDTLTFLSLDNIILGFLPVTLVILYVRHLRKKTIKLVQII
;
A
#
# COMPACT_ATOMS: atom_id res chain seq x y z
N MET A 1 5.99 31.36 -5.65
CA MET A 1 6.81 30.15 -5.49
C MET A 1 7.41 29.82 -6.84
N THR A 2 8.73 29.58 -6.91
CA THR A 2 9.38 29.23 -8.18
C THR A 2 9.05 27.79 -8.55
N THR A 3 8.82 27.49 -9.83
CA THR A 3 8.49 26.15 -10.36
C THR A 3 9.43 25.06 -9.86
N LYS A 4 10.72 25.37 -9.72
CA LYS A 4 11.75 24.49 -9.12
C LYS A 4 11.45 24.05 -7.67
N GLN A 5 10.81 24.91 -6.88
CA GLN A 5 10.44 24.59 -5.49
C GLN A 5 9.24 23.63 -5.43
N ALA A 6 8.29 23.77 -6.36
CA ALA A 6 7.16 22.85 -6.49
C ALA A 6 7.63 21.46 -6.98
N GLU A 7 8.47 21.39 -8.01
CA GLU A 7 9.06 20.15 -8.52
C GLU A 7 9.84 19.39 -7.43
N SER A 8 10.65 20.10 -6.63
CA SER A 8 11.41 19.49 -5.53
C SER A 8 10.50 18.90 -4.44
N SER A 9 9.32 19.49 -4.24
CA SER A 9 8.35 19.04 -3.23
C SER A 9 7.58 17.81 -3.73
N ILE A 10 7.25 17.75 -5.03
CA ILE A 10 6.61 16.60 -5.67
C ILE A 10 7.53 15.37 -5.59
N VAL A 11 8.80 15.51 -5.96
CA VAL A 11 9.79 14.41 -5.90
C VAL A 11 9.95 13.85 -4.47
N LYS A 12 9.90 14.71 -3.45
CA LYS A 12 9.94 14.27 -2.05
C LYS A 12 8.71 13.47 -1.66
N ILE A 13 7.52 13.94 -2.05
CA ILE A 13 6.26 13.26 -1.76
C ILE A 13 6.23 11.90 -2.48
N ASP A 14 6.66 11.81 -3.73
CA ASP A 14 6.69 10.55 -4.46
C ASP A 14 7.63 9.52 -3.84
N LYS A 15 8.80 9.96 -3.36
CA LYS A 15 9.73 9.09 -2.60
C LYS A 15 9.11 8.59 -1.29
N GLN A 16 8.44 9.47 -0.54
CA GLN A 16 7.76 9.08 0.70
C GLN A 16 6.63 8.10 0.45
N VAL A 17 5.84 8.34 -0.58
CA VAL A 17 4.74 7.50 -1.01
C VAL A 17 5.24 6.12 -1.46
N TYR A 18 6.30 6.07 -2.26
CA TYR A 18 6.96 4.83 -2.67
C TYR A 18 7.44 4.01 -1.47
N PHE A 19 8.09 4.67 -0.50
CA PHE A 19 8.56 4.03 0.72
C PHE A 19 7.39 3.47 1.54
N MET A 20 6.35 4.27 1.79
CA MET A 20 5.17 3.84 2.56
C MET A 20 4.44 2.67 1.92
N MET A 21 4.33 2.65 0.60
CA MET A 21 3.69 1.54 -0.12
C MET A 21 4.52 0.26 -0.07
N ASN A 22 5.84 0.34 -0.23
CA ASN A 22 6.70 -0.83 -0.07
C ASN A 22 6.64 -1.36 1.36
N LEU A 23 6.65 -0.47 2.35
CA LEU A 23 6.51 -0.84 3.75
C LEU A 23 5.17 -1.55 4.01
N SER A 24 4.07 -1.00 3.47
CA SER A 24 2.75 -1.64 3.53
C SER A 24 2.73 -3.02 2.88
N GLY A 25 3.33 -3.17 1.69
CA GLY A 25 3.44 -4.45 1.02
C GLY A 25 4.19 -5.48 1.85
N TRP A 26 5.33 -5.10 2.43
CA TRP A 26 6.13 -5.97 3.30
C TRP A 26 5.40 -6.35 4.59
N ILE A 27 4.70 -5.41 5.22
CA ILE A 27 3.89 -5.69 6.43
C ILE A 27 2.85 -6.76 6.11
N ASN A 28 2.15 -6.66 4.97
CA ASN A 28 1.15 -7.63 4.56
C ASN A 28 1.77 -9.02 4.27
N VAL A 29 2.92 -9.07 3.58
CA VAL A 29 3.63 -10.34 3.34
C VAL A 29 4.06 -10.99 4.65
N ILE A 30 4.68 -10.24 5.55
CA ILE A 30 5.16 -10.75 6.85
C ILE A 30 3.98 -11.24 7.68
N TYR A 31 2.92 -10.43 7.78
CA TYR A 31 1.74 -10.79 8.56
C TYR A 31 1.07 -12.06 8.01
N GLY A 32 0.80 -12.10 6.71
CA GLY A 32 0.21 -13.28 6.08
C GLY A 32 1.08 -14.53 6.23
N SER A 33 2.41 -14.39 6.16
CA SER A 33 3.35 -15.49 6.39
C SER A 33 3.28 -16.01 7.82
N ILE A 34 3.23 -15.12 8.82
CA ILE A 34 3.08 -15.49 10.23
C ILE A 34 1.74 -16.21 10.44
N GLN A 35 0.66 -15.66 9.90
CA GLN A 35 -0.68 -16.24 10.00
C GLN A 35 -0.74 -17.63 9.36
N LEU A 36 -0.10 -17.79 8.20
CA LEU A 36 0.00 -19.09 7.52
C LEU A 36 0.79 -20.09 8.37
N LEU A 37 1.93 -19.69 8.94
CA LEU A 37 2.72 -20.55 9.84
C LEU A 37 1.93 -20.98 11.08
N ILE A 38 1.18 -20.07 11.70
CA ILE A 38 0.29 -20.39 12.83
C ILE A 38 -0.79 -21.38 12.38
N SER A 39 -1.40 -21.15 11.22
CA SER A 39 -2.46 -22.03 10.69
C SER A 39 -1.99 -23.44 10.36
N LEU A 40 -0.74 -23.58 9.90
CA LEU A 40 -0.11 -24.87 9.66
C LEU A 40 0.21 -25.58 10.98
N ASN A 41 0.78 -24.86 11.95
CA ASN A 41 1.18 -25.44 13.25
C ASN A 41 -0.01 -25.87 14.11
N LEU A 42 -1.10 -25.10 14.11
CA LEU A 42 -2.29 -25.39 14.91
C LEU A 42 -3.31 -26.29 14.18
N ASN A 43 -2.96 -26.80 13.00
CA ASN A 43 -3.87 -27.56 12.13
C ASN A 43 -5.23 -26.87 11.94
N PHE A 44 -5.22 -25.55 11.80
CA PHE A 44 -6.44 -24.82 11.48
C PHE A 44 -6.99 -25.25 10.11
N ASP A 45 -8.31 -25.11 9.99
CA ASP A 45 -9.08 -25.52 8.82
C ASP A 45 -8.59 -24.85 7.53
N ILE A 46 -8.87 -25.48 6.39
CA ILE A 46 -8.44 -25.04 5.06
C ILE A 46 -8.83 -23.58 4.79
N ILE A 47 -9.98 -23.14 5.32
CA ILE A 47 -10.50 -21.78 5.20
C ILE A 47 -9.55 -20.77 5.85
N PHE A 48 -9.02 -21.07 7.04
CA PHE A 48 -8.06 -20.20 7.73
C PHE A 48 -6.73 -20.09 6.98
N ARG A 49 -6.29 -21.19 6.33
CA ARG A 49 -5.09 -21.18 5.49
C ARG A 49 -5.29 -20.32 4.25
N LEU A 50 -6.45 -20.41 3.61
CA LEU A 50 -6.81 -19.58 2.45
C LEU A 50 -6.87 -18.09 2.83
N ILE A 51 -7.46 -17.75 3.97
CA ILE A 51 -7.48 -16.36 4.48
C ILE A 51 -6.06 -15.84 4.70
N SER A 52 -5.13 -16.68 5.17
CA SER A 52 -3.73 -16.30 5.39
C SER A 52 -2.97 -16.02 4.09
N LEU A 53 -3.37 -16.62 2.96
CA LEU A 53 -2.74 -16.39 1.65
C LEU A 53 -3.11 -15.05 1.03
N VAL A 54 -4.31 -14.53 1.34
CA VAL A 54 -4.81 -13.24 0.83
C VAL A 54 -3.83 -12.09 1.11
N PRO A 55 -3.41 -11.81 2.36
CA PRO A 55 -2.45 -10.74 2.66
C PRO A 55 -1.08 -10.97 2.01
N ILE A 56 -0.63 -12.23 1.86
CA ILE A 56 0.62 -12.53 1.15
C ILE A 56 0.50 -12.12 -0.32
N LEU A 57 -0.52 -12.60 -1.03
CA LEU A 57 -0.73 -12.29 -2.45
C LEU A 57 -0.86 -10.78 -2.66
N PHE A 58 -1.62 -10.08 -1.82
CA PHE A 58 -1.77 -8.64 -1.89
C PHE A 58 -0.47 -7.88 -1.60
N GLY A 59 0.26 -8.25 -0.55
CA GLY A 59 1.52 -7.61 -0.21
C GLY A 59 2.57 -7.78 -1.31
N THR A 60 2.64 -8.98 -1.89
CA THR A 60 3.53 -9.28 -3.02
C THR A 60 3.14 -8.49 -4.27
N TYR A 61 1.84 -8.36 -4.56
CA TYR A 61 1.35 -7.54 -5.66
C TYR A 61 1.70 -6.05 -5.50
N ILE A 62 1.58 -5.48 -4.28
CA ILE A 62 2.00 -4.11 -3.99
C ILE A 62 3.48 -3.91 -4.30
N ILE A 63 4.34 -4.82 -3.78
CA ILE A 63 5.79 -4.74 -3.97
C ILE A 63 6.14 -4.86 -5.46
N TYR A 64 5.55 -5.84 -6.16
CA TYR A 64 5.75 -6.03 -7.60
C TYR A 64 5.33 -4.79 -8.40
N ARG A 65 4.16 -4.24 -8.09
CA ARG A 65 3.61 -3.05 -8.75
C ARG A 65 4.48 -1.82 -8.51
N ASN A 66 4.96 -1.60 -7.29
CA ASN A 66 5.90 -0.53 -6.98
C ASN A 66 7.24 -0.71 -7.70
N TRP A 67 7.76 -1.94 -7.78
CA TRP A 67 9.01 -2.23 -8.47
C TRP A 67 8.91 -2.02 -9.99
N LYS A 68 7.77 -2.40 -10.59
CA LYS A 68 7.52 -2.28 -12.04
C LYS A 68 7.15 -0.88 -12.48
N LEU A 69 6.33 -0.16 -11.70
CA LEU A 69 5.83 1.17 -12.05
C LEU A 69 6.72 2.28 -11.48
N LYS A 70 8.04 2.16 -11.64
CA LYS A 70 8.99 3.21 -11.26
C LYS A 70 8.55 4.53 -11.92
N VAL A 71 7.97 5.40 -11.09
CA VAL A 71 7.73 6.83 -11.28
C VAL A 71 6.37 7.27 -11.86
N GLU A 72 5.69 6.58 -12.79
CA GLU A 72 4.59 7.27 -13.54
C GLU A 72 3.14 6.79 -13.39
N THR A 73 2.81 5.67 -12.76
CA THR A 73 1.44 5.13 -12.87
C THR A 73 0.78 4.93 -11.52
N TRP A 74 0.28 6.04 -11.00
CA TRP A 74 -0.59 6.05 -9.83
C TRP A 74 -2.04 6.39 -10.21
N ASP A 75 -2.44 6.14 -11.46
CA ASP A 75 -3.84 6.19 -11.90
C ASP A 75 -4.70 5.13 -11.22
N ASN A 76 -4.10 4.09 -10.65
CA ASN A 76 -4.82 3.04 -9.93
C ASN A 76 -5.05 3.39 -8.45
N LEU A 77 -5.70 4.54 -8.22
CA LEU A 77 -6.24 4.98 -6.92
C LEU A 77 -7.24 3.95 -6.35
N ASP A 78 -7.85 3.18 -7.24
CA ASP A 78 -8.77 2.08 -6.93
C ASP A 78 -8.07 0.91 -6.25
N THR A 79 -6.84 0.57 -6.66
CA THR A 79 -6.07 -0.49 -6.00
C THR A 79 -5.75 -0.16 -4.54
N LEU A 80 -5.46 1.10 -4.24
CA LEU A 80 -5.26 1.56 -2.85
C LEU A 80 -6.56 1.47 -2.06
N THR A 81 -7.67 1.91 -2.65
CA THR A 81 -8.99 1.84 -2.02
C THR A 81 -9.36 0.39 -1.68
N PHE A 82 -9.13 -0.53 -2.62
CA PHE A 82 -9.36 -1.97 -2.45
C PHE A 82 -8.49 -2.56 -1.33
N LEU A 83 -7.20 -2.19 -1.30
CA LEU A 83 -6.27 -2.62 -0.24
C LEU A 83 -6.66 -2.10 1.15
N SER A 84 -7.21 -0.88 1.26
CA SER A 84 -7.77 -0.40 2.52
C SER A 84 -9.03 -1.18 2.92
N LEU A 85 -9.90 -1.56 1.98
CA LEU A 85 -11.10 -2.33 2.27
C LEU A 85 -10.76 -3.76 2.74
N ASP A 86 -9.86 -4.44 2.04
CA ASP A 86 -9.42 -5.79 2.44
C ASP A 86 -8.74 -5.78 3.81
N ASN A 87 -7.88 -4.79 4.07
CA ASN A 87 -7.28 -4.64 5.39
C ASN A 87 -8.32 -4.34 6.47
N ILE A 88 -9.35 -3.53 6.23
CA ILE A 88 -10.44 -3.32 7.20
C ILE A 88 -11.20 -4.61 7.48
N ILE A 89 -11.57 -5.37 6.44
CA ILE A 89 -12.32 -6.63 6.56
C ILE A 89 -11.51 -7.69 7.32
N LEU A 90 -10.19 -7.69 7.16
CA LEU A 90 -9.26 -8.60 7.84
C LEU A 90 -8.77 -8.07 9.21
N GLY A 91 -9.27 -6.92 9.68
CA GLY A 91 -8.96 -6.36 11.01
C GLY A 91 -7.65 -5.54 11.09
N PHE A 92 -7.01 -5.24 9.96
CA PHE A 92 -5.72 -4.52 9.85
C PHE A 92 -5.89 -3.01 9.65
N LEU A 93 -6.34 -2.33 10.70
CA LEU A 93 -6.40 -0.87 10.77
C LEU A 93 -5.09 -0.11 10.44
N PRO A 94 -3.88 -0.57 10.85
CA PRO A 94 -2.64 0.19 10.64
C PRO A 94 -2.29 0.39 9.17
N VAL A 95 -2.43 -0.66 8.35
CA VAL A 95 -2.11 -0.62 6.92
C VAL A 95 -3.11 0.27 6.17
N THR A 96 -4.37 0.19 6.57
CA THR A 96 -5.46 1.04 6.07
C THR A 96 -5.16 2.52 6.30
N LEU A 97 -4.73 2.90 7.51
CA LEU A 97 -4.40 4.30 7.85
C LEU A 97 -3.24 4.82 7.01
N VAL A 98 -2.20 4.01 6.79
CA VAL A 98 -1.06 4.37 5.93
C VAL A 98 -1.51 4.60 4.48
N ILE A 99 -2.36 3.72 3.95
CA ILE A 99 -2.91 3.83 2.59
C ILE A 99 -3.77 5.09 2.43
N LEU A 100 -4.64 5.39 3.40
CA LEU A 100 -5.47 6.60 3.39
C LEU A 100 -4.64 7.88 3.53
N TYR A 101 -3.60 7.86 4.36
CA TYR A 101 -2.68 8.98 4.52
C TYR A 101 -1.93 9.29 3.21
N VAL A 102 -1.42 8.25 2.54
CA VAL A 102 -0.80 8.36 1.21
C VAL A 102 -1.78 8.94 0.18
N ARG A 103 -3.04 8.49 0.20
CA ARG A 103 -4.10 9.04 -0.67
C ARG A 103 -4.36 10.53 -0.40
N HIS A 104 -4.38 10.94 0.86
CA HIS A 104 -4.59 12.33 1.25
C HIS A 104 -3.43 13.24 0.79
N LEU A 105 -2.19 12.83 1.04
CA LEU A 105 -0.99 13.56 0.60
C LEU A 105 -1.01 13.79 -0.92
N ARG A 106 -1.39 12.79 -1.70
CA ARG A 106 -1.41 12.91 -3.17
C ARG A 106 -2.51 13.83 -3.70
N LYS A 107 -3.72 13.80 -3.12
CA LYS A 107 -4.78 14.77 -3.45
C LYS A 107 -4.31 16.21 -3.22
N LYS A 108 -3.51 16.43 -2.18
CA LYS A 108 -2.91 17.74 -1.89
C LYS A 108 -1.88 18.13 -2.95
N THR A 109 -1.03 17.20 -3.40
CA THR A 109 -0.03 17.43 -4.46
C THR A 109 -0.67 17.75 -5.81
N ILE A 110 -1.70 17.00 -6.24
CA ILE A 110 -2.39 17.24 -7.52
C ILE A 110 -3.06 18.63 -7.53
N LYS A 111 -3.71 19.02 -6.43
CA LYS A 111 -4.28 20.37 -6.30
C LYS A 111 -3.21 21.46 -6.38
N LEU A 112 -2.02 21.24 -5.82
CA LEU A 112 -0.91 22.18 -5.92
C LEU A 112 -0.40 22.33 -7.36
N VAL A 113 -0.35 21.24 -8.12
CA VAL A 113 0.05 21.25 -9.54
C VAL A 113 -0.98 21.94 -10.44
N GLN A 114 -2.28 21.80 -10.15
CA GLN A 114 -3.35 22.46 -10.91
C GLN A 114 -3.45 23.98 -10.70
N ILE A 115 -2.82 24.51 -9.64
CA ILE A 115 -2.84 25.95 -9.30
C ILE A 115 -1.63 26.69 -9.91
N ILE A 116 -0.60 25.96 -10.35
CA ILE A 116 0.59 26.49 -11.05
C ILE A 116 0.33 26.52 -12.54
#